data_AF-A0A5R8NE97-F1
#
_entry.id   AF-A0A5R8NE97-F1
#
_cell.length_a   1.000
_cell.length_b   1.000
_cell.length_c   1.000
_cell.angle_alpha   90.00
_cell.angle_beta   90.00
_cell.angle_gamma   90.00
#
_symmetry.space_group_name_H-M   'P 1'
#
loop_
_entity.id
_entity.type
_entity.pdbx_description
1 polymer ?
#
loop_
_entity_poly.entity_id
_entity_poly.type
_entity_poly.pdbx_seq_one_letter_code
_entity_poly.pdbx_strand_id
1 'polypeptide(L)'
;MSDTPMTADDVLRIAAYKDRSPALEAMVIAYSYHRVAGDLAAHLGKDATNWYCYATWTSKAVGESLDLGPDSPFIADVGRKLGVPQRFKRLFRAALLTLLGPSYQLGLALANRAIFLETASLAVNLWNDTPDRYLRVSPGSDLTPTPPRFLTDLLADADERYLKDAAQLLAEARQAGDPAARAELMLGANIALSAYEQARAQKALELVLYRPVRWLTRVSWRSLRSLVTRRPFPRIPLYSARHEDQPWLTRLLESAWSSLYTRHVFAVRTPLSDVRVGRPLTAPAGVDLAEVWAPIQNEKVRKLAEEFITEDQQASMAGVTDWVSYRDRMRFIVSYFRVYQNVSALYDAPFAKEIAEGLAEEMKRGLVPQAVSGMFAGNPGLGRPRKVYRYPSETDPDAYEMQHFDFEPFLEAIPLGPDTK
;
A
#
# COMPACT_ATOMS: atom_id res chain seq x y z
N MET A 1 13.31 -1.88 -22.12
CA MET A 1 13.23 -2.12 -20.65
C MET A 1 14.57 -2.69 -20.23
N SER A 2 14.99 -2.54 -18.97
CA SER A 2 16.22 -3.21 -18.49
C SER A 2 16.06 -4.72 -18.68
N ASP A 3 16.97 -5.36 -19.42
CA ASP A 3 16.92 -6.81 -19.70
C ASP A 3 17.23 -7.65 -18.46
N THR A 4 17.73 -7.03 -17.38
CA THR A 4 18.02 -7.71 -16.12
C THR A 4 16.76 -7.81 -15.25
N PRO A 5 16.36 -9.03 -14.81
CA PRO A 5 15.29 -9.24 -13.84
C PRO A 5 15.57 -8.52 -12.52
N MET A 6 14.51 -8.13 -11.81
CA MET A 6 14.61 -7.52 -10.49
C MET A 6 15.02 -8.55 -9.44
N THR A 7 15.96 -8.18 -8.56
CA THR A 7 16.51 -9.07 -7.53
C THR A 7 16.01 -8.70 -6.13
N ALA A 8 16.21 -9.60 -5.15
CA ALA A 8 15.95 -9.30 -3.73
C ALA A 8 16.77 -8.12 -3.22
N ASP A 9 18.02 -7.98 -3.69
CA ASP A 9 18.89 -6.84 -3.38
C ASP A 9 18.34 -5.53 -3.94
N ASP A 10 17.72 -5.55 -5.13
CA ASP A 10 17.03 -4.38 -5.67
C ASP A 10 15.83 -3.99 -4.82
N VAL A 11 15.00 -4.95 -4.42
CA VAL A 11 13.85 -4.73 -3.52
C VAL A 11 14.32 -4.08 -2.21
N LEU A 12 15.34 -4.65 -1.57
CA LEU A 12 15.92 -4.14 -0.33
C LEU A 12 16.48 -2.73 -0.49
N ARG A 13 17.30 -2.50 -1.53
CA ARG A 13 17.89 -1.18 -1.80
C ARG A 13 16.82 -0.12 -2.01
N ILE A 14 15.79 -0.44 -2.79
CA ILE A 14 14.70 0.50 -3.09
C ILE A 14 13.93 0.84 -1.81
N ALA A 15 13.61 -0.16 -0.99
CA ALA A 15 12.88 0.03 0.27
C ALA A 15 13.71 0.68 1.39
N ALA A 16 15.04 0.56 1.35
CA ALA A 16 15.92 1.14 2.36
C ALA A 16 16.43 2.55 2.04
N TYR A 17 16.28 3.02 0.79
CA TYR A 17 16.83 4.32 0.38
C TYR A 17 15.95 5.50 0.83
N LYS A 18 16.42 6.23 1.84
CA LYS A 18 15.66 7.27 2.56
C LYS A 18 15.76 8.68 1.98
N ASP A 19 16.69 8.93 1.05
CA ASP A 19 16.92 10.28 0.52
C ASP A 19 15.86 10.70 -0.52
N ARG A 20 14.92 9.80 -0.87
CA ARG A 20 13.80 10.13 -1.75
C ARG A 20 12.73 10.91 -0.99
N SER A 21 12.11 11.87 -1.67
CA SER A 21 10.84 12.41 -1.19
C SER A 21 9.76 11.32 -1.21
N PRO A 22 8.71 11.40 -0.35
CA PRO A 22 7.63 10.41 -0.33
C PRO A 22 6.97 10.17 -1.70
N ALA A 23 6.77 11.23 -2.50
CA ALA A 23 6.18 11.11 -3.83
C ALA A 23 7.13 10.40 -4.81
N LEU A 24 8.43 10.76 -4.81
CA LEU A 24 9.43 10.09 -5.66
C LEU A 24 9.61 8.62 -5.28
N GLU A 25 9.61 8.31 -3.98
CA GLU A 25 9.67 6.94 -3.48
C GLU A 25 8.50 6.10 -4.00
N ALA A 26 7.27 6.61 -3.92
CA ALA A 26 6.10 5.92 -4.47
C ALA A 26 6.16 5.74 -5.99
N MET A 27 6.71 6.70 -6.75
CA MET A 27 6.92 6.55 -8.19
C MET A 27 7.93 5.45 -8.51
N VAL A 28 9.04 5.38 -7.77
CA VAL A 28 10.04 4.32 -7.91
C VAL A 28 9.43 2.97 -7.58
N ILE A 29 8.67 2.86 -6.50
CA ILE A 29 7.96 1.62 -6.12
C ILE A 29 6.97 1.20 -7.21
N ALA A 30 6.14 2.12 -7.73
CA ALA A 30 5.19 1.82 -8.80
C ALA A 30 5.89 1.29 -10.06
N TYR A 31 7.01 1.91 -10.45
CA TYR A 31 7.81 1.42 -11.58
C TYR A 31 8.50 0.08 -11.29
N SER A 32 8.87 -0.16 -10.03
CA SER A 32 9.46 -1.43 -9.60
C SER A 32 8.43 -2.57 -9.67
N TYR A 33 7.20 -2.33 -9.24
CA TYR A 33 6.10 -3.26 -9.43
C TYR A 33 5.85 -3.59 -10.91
N HIS A 34 5.95 -2.60 -11.80
CA HIS A 34 5.83 -2.84 -13.24
C HIS A 34 6.94 -3.78 -13.76
N ARG A 35 8.17 -3.64 -13.25
CA ARG A 35 9.27 -4.57 -13.58
C ARG A 35 9.01 -5.98 -13.06
N VAL A 36 8.59 -6.12 -11.80
CA VAL A 36 8.21 -7.43 -11.22
C VAL A 36 7.08 -8.09 -12.01
N ALA A 37 6.09 -7.31 -12.42
CA ALA A 37 4.99 -7.81 -13.23
C ALA A 37 5.48 -8.39 -14.57
N GLY A 38 6.45 -7.72 -15.21
CA GLY A 38 7.10 -8.19 -16.43
C GLY A 38 7.92 -9.47 -16.22
N ASP A 39 8.71 -9.53 -15.15
CA ASP A 39 9.57 -10.68 -14.83
C ASP A 39 8.75 -11.94 -14.51
N LEU A 40 7.64 -11.78 -13.77
CA LEU A 40 6.68 -12.87 -13.54
C LEU A 40 5.98 -13.31 -14.82
N ALA A 41 5.62 -12.37 -15.69
CA ALA A 41 4.95 -12.68 -16.95
C ALA A 41 5.84 -13.49 -17.91
N ALA A 42 7.18 -13.42 -17.79
CA ALA A 42 8.07 -14.30 -18.56
C ALA A 42 7.86 -15.80 -18.23
N HIS A 43 7.33 -16.11 -17.04
CA HIS A 43 7.08 -17.46 -16.57
C HIS A 43 5.60 -17.86 -16.64
N LEU A 44 4.69 -16.89 -16.51
CA LEU A 44 3.24 -17.11 -16.42
C LEU A 44 2.50 -16.80 -17.73
N GLY A 45 3.14 -16.09 -18.66
CA GLY A 45 2.48 -15.49 -19.82
C GLY A 45 1.81 -14.15 -19.47
N LYS A 46 1.17 -13.54 -20.47
CA LYS A 46 0.50 -12.22 -20.38
C LYS A 46 -1.00 -12.25 -20.63
N ASP A 47 -1.57 -13.45 -20.88
CA ASP A 47 -2.99 -13.60 -21.20
C ASP A 47 -3.88 -13.19 -20.01
N ALA A 48 -3.40 -13.44 -18.79
CA ALA A 48 -3.98 -12.95 -17.55
C ALA A 48 -3.02 -12.00 -16.81
N THR A 49 -3.57 -11.01 -16.13
CA THR A 49 -2.84 -10.05 -15.30
C THR A 49 -2.40 -10.70 -13.99
N ASN A 50 -1.13 -10.52 -13.62
CA ASN A 50 -0.66 -10.83 -12.28
C ASN A 50 -0.86 -9.64 -11.32
N TRP A 51 -0.77 -9.90 -10.01
CA TRP A 51 -1.04 -8.94 -8.95
C TRP A 51 -0.23 -7.65 -9.07
N TYR A 52 1.01 -7.76 -9.51
CA TYR A 52 1.93 -6.63 -9.62
C TYR A 52 1.52 -5.64 -10.71
N CYS A 53 0.72 -6.07 -11.69
CA CYS A 53 0.06 -5.14 -12.62
C CYS A 53 -0.87 -4.21 -11.85
N TYR A 54 -1.71 -4.75 -10.96
CA TYR A 54 -2.61 -3.94 -10.13
C TYR A 54 -1.84 -3.07 -9.13
N ALA A 55 -0.83 -3.64 -8.46
CA ALA A 55 0.00 -2.92 -7.50
C ALA A 55 0.72 -1.72 -8.13
N THR A 56 1.16 -1.84 -9.40
CA THR A 56 1.75 -0.74 -10.18
C THR A 56 0.82 0.48 -10.22
N TRP A 57 -0.43 0.29 -10.65
CA TRP A 57 -1.38 1.39 -10.83
C TRP A 57 -1.89 1.94 -9.50
N THR A 58 -2.10 1.08 -8.50
CA THR A 58 -2.48 1.51 -7.16
C THR A 58 -1.35 2.31 -6.49
N SER A 59 -0.10 1.86 -6.59
CA SER A 59 1.06 2.57 -6.02
C SER A 59 1.33 3.89 -6.76
N LYS A 60 1.10 3.93 -8.08
CA LYS A 60 1.10 5.20 -8.83
C LYS A 60 0.05 6.17 -8.29
N ALA A 61 -1.18 5.70 -8.07
CA ALA A 61 -2.25 6.54 -7.51
C ALA A 61 -1.92 7.04 -6.10
N VAL A 62 -1.26 6.21 -5.28
CA VAL A 62 -0.69 6.63 -3.99
C VAL A 62 0.34 7.74 -4.19
N GLY A 63 1.29 7.59 -5.12
CA GLY A 63 2.27 8.63 -5.45
C GLY A 63 1.64 9.96 -5.87
N GLU A 64 0.59 9.93 -6.70
CA GLU A 64 -0.17 11.14 -7.07
C GLU A 64 -0.81 11.82 -5.86
N SER A 65 -1.28 11.05 -4.86
CA SER A 65 -1.84 11.58 -3.62
C SER A 65 -0.79 12.16 -2.67
N LEU A 66 0.45 11.67 -2.76
CA LEU A 66 1.58 12.14 -1.97
C LEU A 66 2.19 13.44 -2.51
N ASP A 67 2.02 13.73 -3.80
CA ASP A 67 2.41 15.03 -4.36
C ASP A 67 1.45 16.12 -3.87
N LEU A 68 1.87 16.84 -2.82
CA LEU A 68 1.17 17.99 -2.27
C LEU A 68 1.81 19.32 -2.70
N GLY A 69 2.65 19.32 -3.75
CA GLY A 69 3.30 20.51 -4.31
C GLY A 69 2.31 21.53 -4.90
N PRO A 70 2.76 22.74 -5.30
CA PRO A 70 1.91 23.83 -5.78
C PRO A 70 0.91 23.42 -6.86
N ASP A 71 1.34 22.58 -7.79
CA ASP A 71 0.59 22.12 -8.96
C ASP A 71 0.03 20.68 -8.79
N SER A 72 -0.11 20.23 -7.54
CA SER A 72 -0.62 18.89 -7.19
C SER A 72 -1.90 18.53 -7.98
N PRO A 73 -1.84 17.49 -8.84
CA PRO A 73 -3.00 17.03 -9.58
C PRO A 73 -4.07 16.45 -8.65
N PHE A 74 -3.66 15.84 -7.53
CA PHE A 74 -4.55 15.32 -6.50
C PHE A 74 -5.41 16.43 -5.87
N ILE A 75 -4.79 17.51 -5.37
CA ILE A 75 -5.53 18.63 -4.76
C ILE A 75 -6.50 19.27 -5.77
N ALA A 76 -6.06 19.42 -7.02
CA ALA A 76 -6.90 19.96 -8.09
C ALA A 76 -8.10 19.07 -8.41
N ASP A 77 -7.92 17.74 -8.43
CA ASP A 77 -8.97 16.76 -8.66
C ASP A 77 -9.98 16.71 -7.52
N VAL A 78 -9.51 16.65 -6.26
CA VAL A 78 -10.39 16.71 -5.07
C VAL A 78 -11.22 17.98 -5.09
N GLY A 79 -10.60 19.14 -5.34
CA GLY A 79 -11.32 20.42 -5.42
C GLY A 79 -12.37 20.44 -6.52
N ARG A 80 -12.11 19.81 -7.68
CA ARG A 80 -13.06 19.67 -8.78
C ARG A 80 -14.25 18.78 -8.41
N LYS A 81 -13.98 17.61 -7.81
CA LYS A 81 -15.01 16.65 -7.39
C LYS A 81 -15.91 17.22 -6.28
N LEU A 82 -15.36 18.06 -5.41
CA LEU A 82 -16.12 18.78 -4.37
C LEU A 82 -16.76 20.09 -4.86
N GLY A 83 -16.60 20.46 -6.15
CA GLY A 83 -17.21 21.67 -6.71
C GLY A 83 -16.66 22.98 -6.16
N VAL A 84 -15.40 23.02 -5.74
CA VAL A 84 -14.76 24.21 -5.14
C VAL A 84 -14.63 25.33 -6.20
N PRO A 85 -15.25 26.51 -5.98
CA PRO A 85 -15.15 27.62 -6.93
C PRO A 85 -13.70 28.14 -7.08
N GLN A 86 -13.35 28.62 -8.28
CA GLN A 86 -11.99 29.09 -8.61
C GLN A 86 -11.43 30.09 -7.60
N ARG A 87 -12.25 31.05 -7.14
CA ARG A 87 -11.87 32.07 -6.15
C ARG A 87 -11.45 31.51 -4.79
N PHE A 88 -11.92 30.32 -4.43
CA PHE A 88 -11.63 29.67 -3.15
C PHE A 88 -10.51 28.63 -3.24
N LYS A 89 -9.93 28.38 -4.43
CA LYS A 89 -8.88 27.36 -4.60
C LYS A 89 -7.69 27.51 -3.65
N ARG A 90 -7.22 28.74 -3.43
CA ARG A 90 -6.10 29.01 -2.52
C ARG A 90 -6.44 28.68 -1.07
N LEU A 91 -7.62 29.09 -0.60
CA LEU A 91 -8.09 28.80 0.76
C LEU A 91 -8.37 27.31 0.94
N PHE A 92 -8.99 26.67 -0.04
CA PHE A 92 -9.22 25.23 -0.05
C PHE A 92 -7.91 24.45 0.02
N ARG A 93 -6.92 24.81 -0.80
CA ARG A 93 -5.58 24.22 -0.76
C ARG A 93 -4.94 24.37 0.62
N ALA A 94 -4.94 25.58 1.19
CA ALA A 94 -4.35 25.83 2.50
C ALA A 94 -5.02 25.00 3.60
N ALA A 95 -6.36 24.92 3.58
CA ALA A 95 -7.13 24.09 4.50
C ALA A 95 -6.81 22.60 4.31
N LEU A 96 -6.80 22.10 3.08
CA LEU A 96 -6.52 20.70 2.79
C LEU A 96 -5.10 20.30 3.20
N LEU A 97 -4.09 21.13 2.91
CA LEU A 97 -2.71 20.89 3.35
C LEU A 97 -2.58 20.82 4.87
N THR A 98 -3.36 21.62 5.59
CA THR A 98 -3.38 21.60 7.05
C THR A 98 -4.04 20.31 7.57
N LEU A 99 -5.14 19.90 6.94
CA LEU A 99 -5.89 18.68 7.27
C LEU A 99 -5.15 17.38 6.93
N LEU A 100 -4.34 17.37 5.86
CA LEU A 100 -3.51 16.23 5.45
C LEU A 100 -2.14 16.23 6.13
N GLY A 101 -1.43 17.36 6.16
CA GLY A 101 -0.15 17.53 6.83
C GLY A 101 0.91 16.43 6.62
N PRO A 102 2.00 16.44 7.41
CA PRO A 102 3.15 15.56 7.17
C PRO A 102 2.90 14.06 7.48
N SER A 103 2.15 13.75 8.54
CA SER A 103 1.88 12.34 8.92
C SER A 103 1.01 11.59 7.89
N TYR A 104 0.20 12.29 7.09
CA TYR A 104 -0.47 11.68 5.93
C TYR A 104 0.55 11.18 4.90
N GLN A 105 1.47 12.06 4.48
CA GLN A 105 2.46 11.71 3.45
C GLN A 105 3.39 10.61 3.94
N LEU A 106 3.92 10.77 5.15
CA LEU A 106 4.89 9.83 5.70
C LEU A 106 4.26 8.49 6.07
N GLY A 107 3.05 8.48 6.65
CA GLY A 107 2.35 7.24 7.00
C GLY A 107 2.01 6.41 5.76
N LEU A 108 1.50 7.06 4.71
CA LEU A 108 1.15 6.38 3.47
C LEU A 108 2.39 5.90 2.70
N ALA A 109 3.45 6.70 2.65
CA ALA A 109 4.72 6.29 2.02
C ALA A 109 5.37 5.11 2.76
N LEU A 110 5.43 5.17 4.09
CA LEU A 110 6.01 4.10 4.91
C LEU A 110 5.21 2.79 4.76
N ALA A 111 3.88 2.85 4.72
CA ALA A 111 3.04 1.69 4.46
C ALA A 111 3.27 1.10 3.06
N ASN A 112 3.26 1.94 2.01
CA ASN A 112 3.53 1.52 0.63
C ASN A 112 4.92 0.85 0.50
N ARG A 113 5.92 1.40 1.18
CA ARG A 113 7.29 0.86 1.20
C ARG A 113 7.41 -0.47 1.93
N ALA A 114 6.77 -0.61 3.09
CA ALA A 114 6.73 -1.88 3.83
C ALA A 114 6.07 -2.99 2.99
N ILE A 115 4.88 -2.70 2.45
CA ILE A 115 4.12 -3.64 1.63
C ILE A 115 4.88 -4.01 0.35
N PHE A 116 5.54 -3.04 -0.30
CA PHE A 116 6.42 -3.30 -1.43
C PHE A 116 7.53 -4.28 -1.06
N LEU A 117 8.23 -4.04 0.04
CA LEU A 117 9.28 -4.93 0.52
C LEU A 117 8.74 -6.36 0.72
N GLU A 118 7.59 -6.49 1.40
CA GLU A 118 7.00 -7.79 1.76
C GLU A 118 6.57 -8.58 0.51
N THR A 119 5.79 -7.93 -0.36
CA THR A 119 5.22 -8.57 -1.56
C THR A 119 6.28 -8.77 -2.64
N ALA A 120 7.07 -7.76 -2.99
CA ALA A 120 8.05 -7.88 -4.07
C ALA A 120 9.18 -8.86 -3.73
N SER A 121 9.59 -8.96 -2.45
CA SER A 121 10.60 -9.95 -2.04
C SER A 121 10.12 -11.39 -2.24
N LEU A 122 8.82 -11.65 -2.08
CA LEU A 122 8.22 -12.95 -2.42
C LEU A 122 8.36 -13.23 -3.92
N ALA A 123 7.94 -12.30 -4.78
CA ALA A 123 7.93 -12.51 -6.23
C ALA A 123 9.32 -12.73 -6.83
N VAL A 124 10.31 -11.92 -6.43
CA VAL A 124 11.68 -12.04 -6.98
C VAL A 124 12.38 -13.31 -6.52
N ASN A 125 11.96 -13.90 -5.39
CA ASN A 125 12.53 -15.15 -4.88
C ASN A 125 11.77 -16.40 -5.35
N LEU A 126 10.56 -16.25 -5.88
CA LEU A 126 9.65 -17.36 -6.16
C LEU A 126 10.24 -18.42 -7.10
N TRP A 127 11.11 -18.01 -8.02
CA TRP A 127 11.70 -18.88 -9.05
C TRP A 127 13.16 -19.26 -8.82
N ASN A 128 13.76 -18.85 -7.70
CA ASN A 128 15.08 -19.31 -7.34
C ASN A 128 15.02 -20.81 -7.00
N ASP A 129 16.12 -21.55 -7.23
CA ASP A 129 16.16 -23.01 -7.07
C ASP A 129 15.69 -23.49 -5.68
N THR A 130 15.76 -22.62 -4.68
CA THR A 130 15.12 -22.76 -3.37
C THR A 130 14.41 -21.45 -3.02
N PRO A 131 13.09 -21.28 -3.30
CA PRO A 131 12.33 -20.15 -2.79
C PRO A 131 12.11 -20.40 -1.29
N ASP A 132 13.13 -20.11 -0.49
CA ASP A 132 13.14 -20.52 0.91
C ASP A 132 12.59 -19.44 1.83
N ARG A 133 12.54 -18.17 1.39
CA ARG A 133 12.16 -17.04 2.25
C ARG A 133 11.58 -15.82 1.51
N TYR A 134 10.73 -15.06 2.20
CA TYR A 134 10.39 -13.67 1.88
C TYR A 134 10.75 -12.76 3.05
N LEU A 135 10.82 -11.45 2.81
CA LEU A 135 11.13 -10.47 3.85
C LEU A 135 9.84 -9.94 4.47
N ARG A 136 9.81 -9.81 5.79
CA ARG A 136 8.71 -9.21 6.55
C ARG A 136 9.20 -8.10 7.44
N VAL A 137 8.42 -7.03 7.57
CA VAL A 137 8.60 -6.05 8.64
C VAL A 137 7.85 -6.56 9.88
N SER A 138 8.56 -7.24 10.77
CA SER A 138 7.94 -7.95 11.90
C SER A 138 7.81 -7.04 13.12
N PRO A 139 6.57 -6.82 13.63
CA PRO A 139 6.34 -5.97 14.77
C PRO A 139 6.68 -6.62 16.14
N GLY A 140 7.31 -7.80 16.17
CA GLY A 140 7.54 -8.51 17.44
C GLY A 140 7.99 -9.96 17.28
N SER A 141 9.08 -10.20 16.56
CA SER A 141 9.76 -11.50 16.55
C SER A 141 10.89 -11.52 17.59
N ASP A 142 11.18 -12.70 18.16
CA ASP A 142 12.35 -12.91 19.04
C ASP A 142 13.68 -12.62 18.32
N LEU A 143 13.67 -12.61 16.98
CA LEU A 143 14.82 -12.33 16.13
C LEU A 143 15.03 -10.83 15.86
N THR A 144 14.06 -9.99 16.21
CA THR A 144 14.08 -8.54 15.94
C THR A 144 13.90 -7.75 17.24
N PRO A 145 14.49 -6.55 17.38
CA PRO A 145 14.15 -5.66 18.49
C PRO A 145 12.66 -5.32 18.46
N THR A 146 12.07 -5.13 19.65
CA THR A 146 10.69 -4.65 19.75
C THR A 146 10.54 -3.35 18.97
N PRO A 147 9.62 -3.28 17.99
CA PRO A 147 9.48 -2.11 17.17
C PRO A 147 8.85 -0.95 17.93
N PRO A 148 9.08 0.27 17.44
CA PRO A 148 8.42 1.42 18.01
C PRO A 148 6.91 1.30 17.82
N ARG A 149 6.17 1.73 18.84
CA ARG A 149 4.70 1.62 18.88
C ARG A 149 4.01 2.21 17.63
N PHE A 150 4.55 3.28 17.04
CA PHE A 150 3.95 3.85 15.83
C PHE A 150 3.99 2.88 14.63
N LEU A 151 5.00 2.00 14.55
CA LEU A 151 5.08 1.00 13.47
C LEU A 151 4.01 -0.06 13.65
N THR A 152 3.83 -0.56 14.88
CA THR A 152 2.75 -1.50 15.21
C THR A 152 1.37 -0.86 15.05
N ASP A 153 1.28 0.47 15.19
CA ASP A 153 0.06 1.24 14.94
C ASP A 153 -0.12 1.60 13.45
N LEU A 154 0.87 1.36 12.58
CA LEU A 154 0.77 1.65 11.14
C LEU A 154 0.54 0.38 10.31
N LEU A 155 1.21 -0.71 10.65
CA LEU A 155 1.08 -2.00 9.99
C LEU A 155 0.29 -2.95 10.88
N ALA A 156 -0.87 -3.41 10.40
CA ALA A 156 -1.64 -4.43 11.09
C ALA A 156 -1.01 -5.81 10.87
N ASP A 157 -1.30 -6.80 11.71
CA ASP A 157 -0.99 -8.18 11.37
C ASP A 157 -1.91 -8.66 10.25
N ALA A 158 -1.38 -9.52 9.39
CA ALA A 158 -2.10 -10.18 8.32
C ALA A 158 -1.91 -11.69 8.44
N ASP A 159 -2.91 -12.44 8.00
CA ASP A 159 -2.84 -13.89 7.98
C ASP A 159 -1.78 -14.35 6.97
N GLU A 160 -0.73 -15.00 7.46
CA GLU A 160 0.40 -15.46 6.66
C GLU A 160 0.01 -16.52 5.64
N ARG A 161 -1.13 -17.22 5.85
CA ARG A 161 -1.62 -18.21 4.88
C ARG A 161 -1.74 -17.61 3.49
N TYR A 162 -2.12 -16.35 3.36
CA TYR A 162 -2.33 -15.71 2.07
C TYR A 162 -1.04 -15.58 1.25
N LEU A 163 0.11 -15.37 1.87
CA LEU A 163 1.39 -15.35 1.13
C LEU A 163 1.78 -16.76 0.68
N LYS A 164 1.52 -17.77 1.52
CA LYS A 164 1.73 -19.19 1.18
C LYS A 164 0.82 -19.61 0.03
N ASP A 165 -0.47 -19.30 0.11
CA ASP A 165 -1.46 -19.55 -0.93
C ASP A 165 -1.07 -18.86 -2.24
N ALA A 166 -0.64 -17.59 -2.18
CA ALA A 166 -0.18 -16.86 -3.36
C ALA A 166 1.03 -17.55 -4.02
N ALA A 167 2.05 -17.92 -3.24
CA ALA A 167 3.24 -18.60 -3.75
C ALA A 167 2.88 -19.93 -4.40
N GLN A 168 2.04 -20.73 -3.74
CA GLN A 168 1.58 -22.03 -4.25
C GLN A 168 0.78 -21.87 -5.55
N LEU A 169 -0.18 -20.94 -5.58
CA LEU A 169 -1.03 -20.71 -6.74
C LEU A 169 -0.23 -20.19 -7.94
N LEU A 170 0.78 -19.35 -7.73
CA LEU A 170 1.70 -18.91 -8.80
C LEU A 170 2.56 -20.07 -9.32
N ALA A 171 3.06 -20.93 -8.43
CA ALA A 171 3.83 -22.11 -8.83
C ALA A 171 2.97 -23.11 -9.63
N GLU A 172 1.73 -23.36 -9.19
CA GLU A 172 0.74 -24.16 -9.93
C GLU A 172 0.40 -23.52 -11.28
N ALA A 173 0.22 -22.20 -11.34
CA ALA A 173 -0.06 -21.47 -12.59
C ALA A 173 1.07 -21.61 -13.62
N ARG A 174 2.33 -21.54 -13.18
CA ARG A 174 3.50 -21.75 -14.05
C ARG A 174 3.51 -23.15 -14.70
N GLN A 175 3.04 -24.16 -13.96
CA GLN A 175 3.00 -25.55 -14.44
C GLN A 175 1.75 -25.87 -15.26
N ALA A 176 0.70 -25.05 -15.17
CA ALA A 176 -0.54 -25.26 -15.89
C ALA A 176 -0.33 -25.17 -17.41
N GLY A 177 -0.74 -26.21 -18.14
CA GLY A 177 -0.68 -26.23 -19.61
C GLY A 177 -1.85 -25.52 -20.29
N ASP A 178 -3.02 -25.52 -19.65
CA ASP A 178 -4.23 -24.83 -20.13
C ASP A 178 -4.23 -23.34 -19.72
N PRO A 179 -4.35 -22.40 -20.67
CA PRO A 179 -4.41 -20.97 -20.38
C PRO A 179 -5.59 -20.58 -19.46
N ALA A 180 -6.75 -21.24 -19.57
CA ALA A 180 -7.91 -20.91 -18.73
C ALA A 180 -7.67 -21.33 -17.27
N ALA A 181 -7.19 -22.56 -17.05
CA ALA A 181 -6.76 -23.00 -15.72
C ALA A 181 -5.65 -22.11 -15.12
N ARG A 182 -4.68 -21.69 -15.94
CA ARG A 182 -3.63 -20.76 -15.51
C ARG A 182 -4.21 -19.42 -15.07
N ALA A 183 -5.14 -18.86 -15.84
CA ALA A 183 -5.79 -17.60 -15.52
C ALA A 183 -6.52 -17.69 -14.17
N GLU A 184 -7.28 -18.74 -13.90
CA GLU A 184 -7.95 -18.92 -12.59
C GLU A 184 -6.94 -18.99 -11.43
N LEU A 185 -5.85 -19.74 -11.59
CA LEU A 185 -4.79 -19.81 -10.57
C LEU A 185 -4.15 -18.44 -10.32
N MET A 186 -3.91 -17.66 -11.38
CA MET A 186 -3.42 -16.28 -11.26
C MET A 186 -4.44 -15.37 -10.55
N LEU A 187 -5.74 -15.51 -10.81
CA LEU A 187 -6.79 -14.80 -10.07
C LEU A 187 -6.73 -15.12 -8.58
N GLY A 188 -6.61 -16.40 -8.22
CA GLY A 188 -6.46 -16.82 -6.83
C GLY A 188 -5.23 -16.20 -6.15
N ALA A 189 -4.08 -16.21 -6.82
CA ALA A 189 -2.87 -15.58 -6.31
C ALA A 189 -3.04 -14.06 -6.10
N ASN A 190 -3.74 -13.38 -7.01
CA ASN A 190 -4.03 -11.96 -6.90
C ASN A 190 -4.93 -11.66 -5.68
N ILE A 191 -5.96 -12.49 -5.46
CA ILE A 191 -6.85 -12.37 -4.30
C ILE A 191 -6.06 -12.57 -3.01
N ALA A 192 -5.24 -13.63 -2.92
CA ALA A 192 -4.45 -13.92 -1.74
C ALA A 192 -3.45 -12.79 -1.42
N LEU A 193 -2.66 -12.33 -2.39
CA LEU A 193 -1.73 -11.21 -2.19
C LEU A 193 -2.44 -9.94 -1.72
N SER A 194 -3.64 -9.66 -2.26
CA SER A 194 -4.41 -8.49 -1.85
C SER A 194 -5.02 -8.64 -0.47
N ALA A 195 -5.47 -9.84 -0.09
CA ALA A 195 -5.97 -10.08 1.25
C ALA A 195 -4.86 -9.83 2.29
N TYR A 196 -3.64 -10.30 2.03
CA TYR A 196 -2.47 -9.99 2.84
C TYR A 196 -2.18 -8.48 2.89
N GLU A 197 -2.00 -7.86 1.72
CA GLU A 197 -1.62 -6.46 1.60
C GLU A 197 -2.67 -5.52 2.24
N GLN A 198 -3.95 -5.74 1.96
CA GLN A 198 -5.03 -4.90 2.47
C GLN A 198 -5.26 -5.08 3.97
N ALA A 199 -4.94 -6.25 4.53
CA ALA A 199 -4.92 -6.45 5.97
C ALA A 199 -3.75 -5.69 6.60
N ARG A 200 -2.51 -5.85 6.07
CA ARG A 200 -1.32 -5.10 6.53
C ARG A 200 -1.55 -3.58 6.51
N ALA A 201 -2.17 -3.07 5.45
CA ALA A 201 -2.43 -1.64 5.24
C ALA A 201 -3.54 -1.03 6.12
N GLN A 202 -4.34 -1.84 6.82
CA GLN A 202 -5.58 -1.40 7.47
C GLN A 202 -5.36 -0.19 8.41
N LYS A 203 -4.36 -0.25 9.29
CA LYS A 203 -4.12 0.83 10.26
C LYS A 203 -3.56 2.09 9.61
N ALA A 204 -2.69 1.94 8.61
CA ALA A 204 -2.23 3.07 7.80
C ALA A 204 -3.38 3.77 7.09
N LEU A 205 -4.32 2.99 6.53
CA LEU A 205 -5.51 3.52 5.89
C LEU A 205 -6.39 4.29 6.87
N GLU A 206 -6.63 3.76 8.07
CA GLU A 206 -7.35 4.46 9.14
C GLU A 206 -6.67 5.77 9.52
N LEU A 207 -5.35 5.77 9.71
CA LEU A 207 -4.57 6.97 10.01
C LEU A 207 -4.79 8.03 8.94
N VAL A 208 -4.62 7.66 7.68
CA VAL A 208 -4.66 8.55 6.51
C VAL A 208 -6.07 9.11 6.30
N LEU A 209 -7.10 8.27 6.33
CA LEU A 209 -8.49 8.68 6.09
C LEU A 209 -9.10 9.44 7.27
N TYR A 210 -8.75 9.11 8.52
CA TYR A 210 -9.31 9.79 9.70
C TYR A 210 -8.54 11.05 10.12
N ARG A 211 -7.33 11.26 9.59
CA ARG A 211 -6.51 12.43 9.95
C ARG A 211 -7.24 13.77 9.86
N PRO A 212 -7.99 14.11 8.80
CA PRO A 212 -8.68 15.40 8.71
C PRO A 212 -9.62 15.65 9.90
N VAL A 213 -10.37 14.62 10.30
CA VAL A 213 -11.29 14.70 11.45
C VAL A 213 -10.54 14.80 12.76
N ARG A 214 -9.46 14.03 12.93
CA ARG A 214 -8.62 14.05 14.14
C ARG A 214 -7.94 15.40 14.32
N TRP A 215 -7.46 16.00 13.23
CA TRP A 215 -6.90 17.35 13.25
C TRP A 215 -7.96 18.37 13.68
N LEU A 216 -9.16 18.34 13.08
CA LEU A 216 -10.25 19.26 13.39
C LEU A 216 -10.71 19.14 14.84
N THR A 217 -11.00 17.92 15.29
CA THR A 217 -11.64 17.70 16.61
C THR A 217 -10.65 17.74 17.76
N ARG A 218 -9.36 17.47 17.52
CA ARG A 218 -8.40 17.27 18.60
C ARG A 218 -7.12 18.11 18.50
N VAL A 219 -6.74 18.64 17.32
CA VAL A 219 -5.57 19.53 17.20
C VAL A 219 -5.97 21.00 17.17
N SER A 220 -6.93 21.37 16.32
CA SER A 220 -7.28 22.78 16.08
C SER A 220 -7.59 23.57 17.37
N TRP A 221 -8.41 23.00 18.27
CA TRP A 221 -8.77 23.59 19.56
C TRP A 221 -7.59 23.61 20.55
N ARG A 222 -6.67 22.64 20.45
CA ARG A 222 -5.51 22.55 21.34
C ARG A 222 -4.42 23.52 20.95
N SER A 223 -4.21 23.76 19.66
CA SER A 223 -3.31 24.81 19.18
C SER A 223 -3.77 26.18 19.71
N LEU A 224 -5.08 26.45 19.66
CA LEU A 224 -5.67 27.64 20.26
C LEU A 224 -5.45 27.69 21.78
N ARG A 225 -5.72 26.58 22.50
CA ARG A 225 -5.52 26.49 23.95
C ARG A 225 -4.06 26.66 24.35
N SER A 226 -3.11 26.09 23.63
CA SER A 226 -1.67 26.22 23.92
C SER A 226 -1.17 27.63 23.67
N LEU A 227 -1.61 28.28 22.58
CA LEU A 227 -1.35 29.70 22.33
C LEU A 227 -1.86 30.58 23.49
N VAL A 228 -3.06 30.29 24.00
CA VAL A 228 -3.65 31.04 25.12
C VAL A 228 -2.99 30.72 26.46
N THR A 229 -2.61 29.47 26.73
CA THR A 229 -2.15 29.01 28.05
C THR A 229 -0.63 28.93 28.21
N ARG A 230 0.14 29.08 27.12
CA ARG A 230 1.60 28.93 27.06
C ARG A 230 2.15 27.61 27.64
N ARG A 231 1.31 26.57 27.73
CA ARG A 231 1.72 25.24 28.22
C ARG A 231 2.12 24.33 27.05
N PRO A 232 3.18 23.51 27.22
CA PRO A 232 3.59 22.54 26.21
C PRO A 232 2.53 21.43 26.04
N PHE A 233 2.51 20.83 24.85
CA PHE A 233 1.56 19.78 24.51
C PHE A 233 1.96 18.44 25.17
N PRO A 234 1.05 17.76 25.90
CA PRO A 234 1.28 16.37 26.28
C PRO A 234 1.24 15.49 25.03
N ARG A 235 2.17 14.54 24.93
CA ARG A 235 2.29 13.57 23.84
C ARG A 235 1.07 12.64 23.86
N ILE A 236 0.24 12.70 22.83
CA ILE A 236 -0.87 11.76 22.63
C ILE A 236 -0.69 11.20 21.22
N PRO A 237 -0.67 9.86 21.04
CA PRO A 237 -0.69 9.23 19.72
C PRO A 237 -2.05 9.52 19.10
N LEU A 238 -2.16 10.66 18.42
CA LEU A 238 -3.44 11.23 18.05
C LEU A 238 -3.96 10.60 16.76
N TYR A 239 -3.04 10.43 15.80
CA TYR A 239 -3.35 9.96 14.46
C TYR A 239 -3.19 8.44 14.33
N SER A 240 -2.40 7.81 15.19
CA SER A 240 -2.22 6.35 15.22
C SER A 240 -3.17 5.61 16.17
N ALA A 241 -3.92 6.32 17.02
CA ALA A 241 -4.88 5.68 17.93
C ALA A 241 -6.02 4.98 17.16
N ARG A 242 -6.49 3.84 17.68
CA ARG A 242 -7.57 3.07 17.05
C ARG A 242 -8.83 3.91 16.97
N HIS A 243 -9.61 3.70 15.91
CA HIS A 243 -10.93 4.32 15.76
C HIS A 243 -11.82 4.09 16.99
N GLU A 244 -11.86 2.86 17.48
CA GLU A 244 -12.70 2.45 18.63
C GLU A 244 -12.37 3.21 19.93
N ASP A 245 -11.12 3.62 20.10
CA ASP A 245 -10.63 4.34 21.28
C ASP A 245 -10.94 5.84 21.24
N GLN A 246 -11.47 6.34 20.12
CA GLN A 246 -11.81 7.76 19.98
C GLN A 246 -13.13 8.10 20.69
N PRO A 247 -13.30 9.36 21.15
CA PRO A 247 -14.57 9.84 21.65
C PRO A 247 -15.71 9.63 20.65
N TRP A 248 -16.93 9.38 21.12
CA TRP A 248 -18.08 9.04 20.29
C TRP A 248 -18.30 10.02 19.12
N LEU A 249 -18.18 11.33 19.37
CA LEU A 249 -18.36 12.37 18.35
C LEU A 249 -17.25 12.30 17.30
N THR A 250 -16.01 12.06 17.71
CA THR A 250 -14.88 11.88 16.79
C THR A 250 -15.10 10.65 15.93
N ARG A 251 -15.53 9.51 16.51
CA ARG A 251 -15.85 8.30 15.73
C ARG A 251 -16.94 8.54 14.69
N LEU A 252 -18.03 9.19 15.09
CA LEU A 252 -19.12 9.52 14.17
C LEU A 252 -18.64 10.37 13.00
N LEU A 253 -17.82 11.40 13.28
CA LEU A 253 -17.26 12.26 12.26
C LEU A 253 -16.23 11.54 11.38
N GLU A 254 -15.42 10.64 11.96
CA GLU A 254 -14.46 9.80 11.25
C GLU A 254 -15.18 8.92 10.21
N SER A 255 -16.20 8.18 10.62
CA SER A 255 -16.98 7.31 9.71
C SER A 255 -17.77 8.11 8.67
N ALA A 256 -18.34 9.26 9.05
CA ALA A 256 -19.04 10.11 8.10
C ALA A 256 -18.09 10.68 7.04
N TRP A 257 -16.89 11.09 7.45
CA TRP A 257 -15.86 11.61 6.55
C TRP A 257 -15.30 10.53 5.62
N SER A 258 -14.90 9.37 6.14
CA SER A 258 -14.37 8.27 5.33
C SER A 258 -15.39 7.79 4.30
N SER A 259 -16.66 7.67 4.69
CA SER A 259 -17.73 7.31 3.77
C SER A 259 -17.96 8.38 2.69
N LEU A 260 -18.01 9.67 3.06
CA LEU A 260 -18.16 10.76 2.10
C LEU A 260 -16.99 10.79 1.11
N TYR A 261 -15.76 10.68 1.60
CA TYR A 261 -14.56 10.64 0.78
C TYR A 261 -14.58 9.45 -0.19
N THR A 262 -14.91 8.25 0.32
CA THR A 262 -15.01 7.02 -0.49
C THR A 262 -16.04 7.16 -1.61
N ARG A 263 -17.23 7.67 -1.30
CA ARG A 263 -18.36 7.72 -2.22
C ARG A 263 -18.21 8.77 -3.33
N HIS A 264 -17.53 9.88 -3.03
CA HIS A 264 -17.54 11.05 -3.90
C HIS A 264 -16.16 11.45 -4.44
N VAL A 265 -15.08 11.07 -3.74
CA VAL A 265 -13.73 11.57 -4.05
C VAL A 265 -12.82 10.45 -4.53
N PHE A 266 -12.80 9.31 -3.84
CA PHE A 266 -11.82 8.26 -4.08
C PHE A 266 -12.02 7.63 -5.47
N ALA A 267 -10.98 7.77 -6.30
CA ALA A 267 -10.82 7.03 -7.55
C ALA A 267 -9.38 6.50 -7.68
N VAL A 268 -9.22 5.35 -8.33
CA VAL A 268 -7.93 4.80 -8.73
C VAL A 268 -7.80 4.97 -10.23
N ARG A 269 -6.72 5.63 -10.68
CA ARG A 269 -6.44 5.81 -12.11
C ARG A 269 -5.77 4.57 -12.66
N THR A 270 -6.39 3.94 -13.65
CA THR A 270 -5.83 2.82 -14.41
C THR A 270 -5.45 3.31 -15.82
N PRO A 271 -4.76 2.52 -16.65
CA PRO A 271 -4.41 2.95 -18.01
C PRO A 271 -5.64 3.14 -18.90
N LEU A 272 -6.76 2.49 -18.58
CA LEU A 272 -8.00 2.56 -19.37
C LEU A 272 -9.00 3.57 -18.82
N SER A 273 -9.13 3.69 -17.50
CA SER A 273 -10.17 4.52 -16.90
C SER A 273 -9.90 4.90 -15.44
N ASP A 274 -10.65 5.90 -14.96
CA ASP A 274 -10.71 6.26 -13.55
C ASP A 274 -11.75 5.38 -12.83
N VAL A 275 -11.30 4.38 -12.08
CA VAL A 275 -12.16 3.49 -11.29
C VAL A 275 -12.59 4.22 -10.02
N ARG A 276 -13.85 4.67 -9.98
CA ARG A 276 -14.45 5.32 -8.81
C ARG A 276 -14.99 4.27 -7.85
N VAL A 277 -14.27 4.03 -6.75
CA VAL A 277 -14.61 2.96 -5.79
C VAL A 277 -15.98 3.13 -5.14
N GLY A 278 -16.45 4.37 -4.99
CA GLY A 278 -17.77 4.69 -4.47
C GLY A 278 -18.95 4.43 -5.41
N ARG A 279 -18.69 4.00 -6.65
CA ARG A 279 -19.69 3.71 -7.67
C ARG A 279 -19.64 2.23 -8.04
N PRO A 280 -20.75 1.65 -8.54
CA PRO A 280 -20.72 0.29 -9.08
C PRO A 280 -19.61 0.15 -10.12
N LEU A 281 -18.86 -0.94 -10.03
CA LEU A 281 -17.78 -1.23 -10.95
C LEU A 281 -18.35 -1.40 -12.36
N THR A 282 -17.73 -0.75 -13.34
CA THR A 282 -18.08 -0.87 -14.75
C THR A 282 -16.96 -1.56 -15.50
N ALA A 283 -17.31 -2.53 -16.34
CA ALA A 283 -16.36 -3.17 -17.23
C ALA A 283 -15.79 -2.15 -18.24
N PRO A 284 -14.48 -2.19 -18.52
CA PRO A 284 -13.91 -1.41 -19.60
C PRO A 284 -14.39 -1.93 -20.97
N ALA A 285 -14.23 -1.12 -22.00
CA ALA A 285 -14.63 -1.51 -23.35
C ALA A 285 -13.92 -2.81 -23.80
N GLY A 286 -14.69 -3.74 -24.36
CA GLY A 286 -14.19 -5.03 -24.84
C GLY A 286 -14.17 -6.15 -23.81
N VAL A 287 -14.54 -5.90 -22.55
CA VAL A 287 -14.72 -6.95 -21.54
C VAL A 287 -16.17 -7.43 -21.52
N ASP A 288 -16.39 -8.71 -21.75
CA ASP A 288 -17.69 -9.36 -21.57
C ASP A 288 -17.89 -9.73 -20.08
N LEU A 289 -18.89 -9.12 -19.45
CA LEU A 289 -19.24 -9.39 -18.07
C LEU A 289 -19.73 -10.82 -17.83
N ALA A 290 -20.38 -11.45 -18.81
CA ALA A 290 -20.86 -12.83 -18.66
C ALA A 290 -19.69 -13.82 -18.62
N GLU A 291 -18.64 -13.56 -19.41
CA GLU A 291 -17.44 -14.39 -19.46
C GLU A 291 -16.61 -14.26 -18.18
N VAL A 292 -16.29 -13.03 -17.76
CA VAL A 292 -15.47 -12.81 -16.54
C VAL A 292 -16.19 -13.21 -15.25
N TRP A 293 -17.52 -13.32 -15.28
CA TRP A 293 -18.33 -13.77 -14.15
C TRP A 293 -18.77 -15.24 -14.24
N ALA A 294 -18.23 -16.00 -15.20
CA ALA A 294 -18.42 -17.44 -15.24
C ALA A 294 -17.95 -18.11 -13.93
N PRO A 295 -18.55 -19.25 -13.52
CA PRO A 295 -18.16 -19.92 -12.29
C PRO A 295 -16.68 -20.32 -12.28
N ILE A 296 -16.00 -20.08 -11.16
CA ILE A 296 -14.59 -20.48 -10.97
C ILE A 296 -14.53 -22.00 -10.83
N GLN A 297 -13.80 -22.67 -11.71
CA GLN A 297 -13.72 -24.13 -11.76
C GLN A 297 -12.74 -24.69 -10.72
N ASN A 298 -11.62 -24.00 -10.48
CA ASN A 298 -10.63 -24.41 -9.50
C ASN A 298 -11.18 -24.25 -8.08
N GLU A 299 -11.32 -25.36 -7.38
CA GLU A 299 -11.90 -25.42 -6.03
C GLU A 299 -11.17 -24.56 -4.99
N LYS A 300 -9.84 -24.48 -5.04
CA LYS A 300 -9.05 -23.66 -4.10
C LYS A 300 -9.31 -22.18 -4.35
N VAL A 301 -9.29 -21.76 -5.61
CA VAL A 301 -9.53 -20.38 -6.03
C VAL A 301 -10.96 -19.96 -5.72
N ARG A 302 -11.94 -20.83 -5.98
CA ARG A 302 -13.36 -20.61 -5.69
C ARG A 302 -13.57 -20.35 -4.20
N LYS A 303 -13.08 -21.23 -3.33
CA LYS A 303 -13.17 -21.07 -1.87
C LYS A 303 -12.55 -19.77 -1.38
N LEU A 304 -11.38 -19.41 -1.91
CA LEU A 304 -10.71 -18.16 -1.56
C LEU A 304 -11.51 -16.92 -2.02
N ALA A 305 -12.09 -16.95 -3.21
CA ALA A 305 -12.92 -15.85 -3.72
C ALA A 305 -14.22 -15.68 -2.90
N GLU A 306 -14.84 -16.80 -2.49
CA GLU A 306 -16.06 -16.83 -1.67
C GLU A 306 -15.89 -16.22 -0.27
N GLU A 307 -14.65 -16.04 0.21
CA GLU A 307 -14.39 -15.28 1.44
C GLU A 307 -14.78 -13.80 1.31
N PHE A 308 -14.81 -13.26 0.09
CA PHE A 308 -14.95 -11.81 -0.17
C PHE A 308 -16.10 -11.43 -1.09
N ILE A 309 -16.46 -12.28 -2.05
CA ILE A 309 -17.52 -12.02 -3.02
C ILE A 309 -18.58 -13.11 -3.01
N THR A 310 -19.78 -12.78 -3.50
CA THR A 310 -20.89 -13.72 -3.68
C THR A 310 -21.13 -13.99 -5.17
N GLU A 311 -21.89 -15.05 -5.47
CA GLU A 311 -22.34 -15.36 -6.84
C GLU A 311 -23.22 -14.25 -7.44
N ASP A 312 -23.92 -13.48 -6.59
CA ASP A 312 -24.64 -12.28 -7.04
C ASP A 312 -23.66 -11.22 -7.57
N GLN A 313 -23.62 -11.11 -8.90
CA GLN A 313 -22.78 -10.16 -9.63
C GLN A 313 -23.08 -8.71 -9.23
N GLN A 314 -24.35 -8.33 -9.09
CA GLN A 314 -24.72 -6.94 -8.79
C GLN A 314 -24.27 -6.55 -7.38
N ALA A 315 -24.48 -7.44 -6.42
CA ALA A 315 -24.01 -7.24 -5.05
C ALA A 315 -22.47 -7.17 -4.98
N SER A 316 -21.78 -8.08 -5.67
CA SER A 316 -20.32 -8.12 -5.70
C SER A 316 -19.70 -6.90 -6.39
N MET A 317 -20.33 -6.37 -7.44
CA MET A 317 -19.84 -5.19 -8.17
C MET A 317 -20.35 -3.84 -7.62
N ALA A 318 -21.14 -3.83 -6.55
CA ALA A 318 -21.65 -2.59 -5.96
C ALA A 318 -20.53 -1.65 -5.48
N GLY A 319 -20.79 -0.34 -5.51
CA GLY A 319 -19.85 0.65 -5.00
C GLY A 319 -19.58 0.49 -3.50
N VAL A 320 -18.39 0.88 -3.06
CA VAL A 320 -17.96 0.84 -1.66
C VAL A 320 -18.56 2.01 -0.90
N THR A 321 -19.16 1.74 0.26
CA THR A 321 -19.73 2.79 1.12
C THR A 321 -18.66 3.46 1.96
N ASP A 322 -17.74 2.68 2.51
CA ASP A 322 -16.58 3.15 3.27
C ASP A 322 -15.37 2.26 2.98
N TRP A 323 -14.32 2.85 2.39
CA TRP A 323 -13.11 2.12 2.03
C TRP A 323 -12.35 1.60 3.25
N VAL A 324 -12.57 2.15 4.45
CA VAL A 324 -11.96 1.63 5.69
C VAL A 324 -12.50 0.24 6.04
N SER A 325 -13.72 -0.11 5.61
CA SER A 325 -14.30 -1.44 5.78
C SER A 325 -13.50 -2.47 4.98
N TYR A 326 -12.73 -3.32 5.67
CA TYR A 326 -11.95 -4.38 5.04
C TYR A 326 -12.82 -5.29 4.16
N ARG A 327 -14.02 -5.64 4.62
CA ARG A 327 -14.96 -6.47 3.87
C ARG A 327 -15.41 -5.80 2.57
N ASP A 328 -15.87 -4.55 2.63
CA ASP A 328 -16.36 -3.86 1.43
C ASP A 328 -15.22 -3.61 0.44
N ARG A 329 -14.04 -3.26 0.96
CA ARG A 329 -12.83 -3.02 0.19
C ARG A 329 -12.38 -4.28 -0.54
N MET A 330 -12.25 -5.40 0.17
CA MET A 330 -11.87 -6.68 -0.45
C MET A 330 -12.90 -7.17 -1.45
N ARG A 331 -14.21 -7.07 -1.16
CA ARG A 331 -15.27 -7.38 -2.14
C ARG A 331 -15.07 -6.62 -3.46
N PHE A 332 -14.81 -5.32 -3.37
CA PHE A 332 -14.59 -4.49 -4.55
C PHE A 332 -13.30 -4.86 -5.28
N ILE A 333 -12.20 -5.10 -4.56
CA ILE A 333 -10.91 -5.48 -5.13
C ILE A 333 -10.99 -6.81 -5.87
N VAL A 334 -11.61 -7.83 -5.28
CA VAL A 334 -11.78 -9.15 -5.92
C VAL A 334 -12.65 -9.03 -7.17
N SER A 335 -13.73 -8.23 -7.11
CA SER A 335 -14.57 -7.97 -8.29
C SER A 335 -13.80 -7.21 -9.38
N TYR A 336 -12.95 -6.27 -8.98
CA TYR A 336 -12.05 -5.55 -9.89
C TYR A 336 -11.07 -6.50 -10.58
N PHE A 337 -10.47 -7.45 -9.87
CA PHE A 337 -9.59 -8.44 -10.48
C PHE A 337 -10.29 -9.32 -11.50
N ARG A 338 -11.51 -9.76 -11.23
CA ARG A 338 -12.29 -10.54 -12.21
C ARG A 338 -12.52 -9.74 -13.49
N VAL A 339 -13.00 -8.50 -13.36
CA VAL A 339 -13.33 -7.65 -14.51
C VAL A 339 -12.10 -7.22 -15.30
N TYR A 340 -10.95 -7.03 -14.64
CA TYR A 340 -9.73 -6.53 -15.28
C TYR A 340 -8.70 -7.62 -15.60
N GLN A 341 -9.04 -8.90 -15.37
CA GLN A 341 -8.12 -10.02 -15.44
C GLN A 341 -7.38 -10.13 -16.78
N ASN A 342 -8.06 -9.84 -17.89
CA ASN A 342 -7.53 -9.99 -19.24
C ASN A 342 -7.22 -8.63 -19.89
N VAL A 343 -7.12 -7.56 -19.10
CA VAL A 343 -6.82 -6.22 -19.59
C VAL A 343 -5.31 -6.06 -19.75
N SER A 344 -4.82 -6.28 -20.98
CA SER A 344 -3.38 -6.23 -21.30
C SER A 344 -2.73 -4.88 -21.02
N ALA A 345 -3.48 -3.77 -21.14
CA ALA A 345 -2.99 -2.42 -20.85
C ALA A 345 -2.49 -2.26 -19.40
N LEU A 346 -2.90 -3.13 -18.47
CA LEU A 346 -2.37 -3.11 -17.10
C LEU A 346 -0.87 -3.47 -17.02
N TYR A 347 -0.33 -4.13 -18.04
CA TYR A 347 1.11 -4.39 -18.18
C TYR A 347 1.88 -3.19 -18.74
N ASP A 348 1.22 -2.12 -19.20
CA ASP A 348 1.90 -0.96 -19.74
C ASP A 348 2.73 -0.24 -18.67
N ALA A 349 3.75 0.49 -19.12
CA ALA A 349 4.55 1.30 -18.22
C ALA A 349 3.66 2.38 -17.55
N PRO A 350 3.74 2.55 -16.22
CA PRO A 350 2.88 3.49 -15.49
C PRO A 350 3.17 4.96 -15.79
N PHE A 351 4.31 5.26 -16.42
CA PHE A 351 4.82 6.60 -16.70
C PHE A 351 5.27 6.75 -18.15
N ALA A 352 5.32 8.00 -18.62
CA ALA A 352 5.94 8.32 -19.90
C ALA A 352 7.40 7.84 -19.95
N LYS A 353 7.89 7.53 -21.15
CA LYS A 353 9.18 6.86 -21.36
C LYS A 353 10.34 7.60 -20.69
N GLU A 354 10.38 8.93 -20.80
CA GLU A 354 11.43 9.76 -20.23
C GLU A 354 11.45 9.69 -18.70
N ILE A 355 10.26 9.66 -18.08
CA ILE A 355 10.11 9.50 -16.63
C ILE A 355 10.52 8.08 -16.22
N ALA A 356 10.10 7.07 -16.97
CA ALA A 356 10.44 5.68 -16.69
C ALA A 356 11.95 5.42 -16.77
N GLU A 357 12.65 6.02 -17.73
CA GLU A 357 14.12 5.97 -17.83
C GLU A 357 14.79 6.65 -16.63
N GLY A 358 14.31 7.83 -16.22
CA GLY A 358 14.78 8.50 -15.00
C GLY A 358 14.56 7.66 -13.74
N LEU A 359 13.38 7.02 -13.61
CA LEU A 359 13.06 6.14 -12.49
C LEU A 359 13.94 4.88 -12.48
N ALA A 360 14.30 4.34 -13.65
CA ALA A 360 15.22 3.21 -13.75
C ALA A 360 16.62 3.57 -13.22
N GLU A 361 17.10 4.81 -13.43
CA GLU A 361 18.33 5.29 -12.83
C GLU A 361 18.18 5.56 -11.33
N GLU A 362 17.04 6.12 -10.89
CA GLU A 362 16.74 6.30 -9.46
C GLU A 362 16.67 4.99 -8.69
N MET A 363 16.20 3.89 -9.29
CA MET A 363 16.19 2.56 -8.68
C MET A 363 17.59 2.06 -8.32
N LYS A 364 18.62 2.46 -9.09
CA LYS A 364 20.02 2.04 -8.86
C LYS A 364 20.69 2.79 -7.72
N ARG A 365 20.09 3.90 -7.23
CA ARG A 365 20.62 4.68 -6.12
C ARG A 365 20.42 3.99 -4.78
N GLY A 366 21.27 4.36 -3.83
CA GLY A 366 21.34 3.76 -2.50
C GLY A 366 22.28 2.56 -2.47
N LEU A 367 22.57 2.10 -1.26
CA LEU A 367 23.34 0.88 -1.02
C LEU A 367 22.38 -0.22 -0.57
N VAL A 368 22.71 -1.48 -0.90
CA VAL A 368 22.04 -2.62 -0.25
C VAL A 368 22.48 -2.60 1.21
N PRO A 369 21.56 -2.56 2.18
CA PRO A 369 21.93 -2.63 3.59
C PRO A 369 22.69 -3.93 3.87
N GLN A 370 23.70 -3.89 4.74
CA GLN A 370 24.40 -5.12 5.11
C GLN A 370 23.44 -6.02 5.90
N ALA A 371 23.46 -7.32 5.66
CA ALA A 371 22.69 -8.25 6.49
C ALA A 371 22.99 -7.97 7.97
N VAL A 372 21.94 -7.75 8.77
CA VAL A 372 22.02 -7.36 10.18
C VAL A 372 22.90 -8.33 11.00
N SER A 373 23.02 -9.58 10.56
CA SER A 373 23.94 -10.59 11.13
C SER A 373 25.44 -10.21 11.03
N GLY A 374 25.85 -9.44 10.02
CA GLY A 374 27.21 -8.90 9.88
C GLY A 374 27.44 -7.61 10.69
N MET A 375 26.37 -6.87 10.99
CA MET A 375 26.45 -5.60 11.71
C MET A 375 26.79 -5.79 13.21
N PHE A 376 26.47 -6.96 13.77
CA PHE A 376 26.76 -7.34 15.16
C PHE A 376 27.99 -8.24 15.33
N ALA A 377 28.63 -8.67 14.24
CA ALA A 377 29.79 -9.58 14.29
C ALA A 377 31.14 -8.86 14.48
N GLY A 378 31.18 -7.53 14.53
CA GLY A 378 32.42 -6.77 14.30
C GLY A 378 32.89 -5.75 15.33
N ASN A 379 32.24 -5.52 16.48
CA ASN A 379 32.77 -4.52 17.43
C ASN A 379 32.26 -4.63 18.89
N PRO A 380 32.98 -5.32 19.80
CA PRO A 380 32.66 -5.36 21.23
C PRO A 380 33.27 -4.17 22.01
N GLY A 381 33.26 -2.95 21.43
CA GLY A 381 33.97 -1.83 22.04
C GLY A 381 33.75 -0.46 21.40
N LEU A 382 32.50 -0.02 21.22
CA LEU A 382 32.22 1.39 20.92
C LEU A 382 31.22 1.97 21.94
N GLY A 383 31.76 2.85 22.78
CA GLY A 383 31.01 3.60 23.79
C GLY A 383 29.83 4.34 23.16
N ARG A 384 28.67 4.23 23.82
CA ARG A 384 27.45 4.97 23.45
C ARG A 384 27.71 6.48 23.49
N PRO A 385 27.48 7.24 22.41
CA PRO A 385 27.03 8.59 22.60
C PRO A 385 25.55 8.52 23.00
N ARG A 386 25.27 8.75 24.29
CA ARG A 386 23.92 9.15 24.73
C ARG A 386 23.62 10.50 24.08
N LYS A 387 23.05 10.49 22.86
CA LYS A 387 22.26 11.63 22.41
C LYS A 387 20.99 11.61 23.26
N VAL A 388 20.98 12.45 24.29
CA VAL A 388 19.75 12.86 24.95
C VAL A 388 18.91 13.54 23.88
N TYR A 389 17.95 12.78 23.37
CA TYR A 389 17.00 13.20 22.36
C TYR A 389 16.28 14.45 22.86
N ARG A 390 16.43 15.55 22.12
CA ARG A 390 15.70 16.79 22.38
C ARG A 390 14.55 16.83 21.40
N TYR A 391 13.34 16.66 21.91
CA TYR A 391 12.10 16.74 21.15
C TYR A 391 12.04 18.02 20.31
N PRO A 392 11.65 17.95 19.03
CA PRO A 392 11.16 19.13 18.34
C PRO A 392 9.86 19.59 19.01
N SER A 393 9.72 20.89 19.20
CA SER A 393 8.49 21.54 19.66
C SER A 393 7.46 21.71 18.53
N GLU A 394 7.37 20.77 17.59
CA GLU A 394 6.58 20.90 16.37
C GLU A 394 5.24 20.14 16.43
N THR A 395 4.29 20.61 15.63
CA THR A 395 2.84 20.31 15.68
C THR A 395 2.40 18.87 15.35
N ASP A 396 3.30 17.97 14.93
CA ASP A 396 2.98 16.58 14.54
C ASP A 396 4.06 15.58 15.02
N PRO A 397 3.93 14.97 16.22
CA PRO A 397 4.94 14.08 16.77
C PRO A 397 5.04 12.74 16.04
N ASP A 398 3.96 12.25 15.44
CA ASP A 398 3.92 10.98 14.70
C ASP A 398 4.72 11.11 13.39
N ALA A 399 4.61 12.27 12.72
CA ALA A 399 5.38 12.58 11.51
C ALA A 399 6.90 12.55 11.74
N TYR A 400 7.36 13.11 12.86
CA TYR A 400 8.80 13.11 13.16
C TYR A 400 9.35 11.69 13.29
N GLU A 401 8.62 10.77 13.96
CA GLU A 401 9.06 9.39 14.11
C GLU A 401 9.10 8.66 12.76
N MET A 402 8.07 8.84 11.94
CA MET A 402 8.01 8.25 10.60
C MET A 402 9.17 8.72 9.70
N GLN A 403 9.53 10.01 9.78
CA GLN A 403 10.61 10.58 8.97
C GLN A 403 11.98 9.95 9.27
N HIS A 404 12.20 9.54 10.52
CA HIS A 404 13.49 8.99 10.98
C HIS A 404 13.49 7.45 11.08
N PHE A 405 12.41 6.80 10.66
CA PHE A 405 12.25 5.36 10.80
C PHE A 405 13.14 4.57 9.84
N ASP A 406 13.62 3.43 10.31
CA ASP A 406 14.36 2.45 9.53
C ASP A 406 13.69 1.10 9.60
N PHE A 407 13.49 0.46 8.45
CA PHE A 407 12.97 -0.91 8.38
C PHE A 407 14.03 -1.95 8.73
N GLU A 408 15.31 -1.67 8.42
CA GLU A 408 16.39 -2.66 8.48
C GLU A 408 16.47 -3.44 9.80
N PRO A 409 16.37 -2.81 10.98
CA PRO A 409 16.44 -3.55 12.25
C PRO A 409 15.25 -4.50 12.48
N PHE A 410 14.15 -4.32 11.77
CA PHE A 410 12.88 -5.04 11.96
C PHE A 410 12.57 -6.01 10.81
N LEU A 411 13.54 -6.22 9.91
CA LEU A 411 13.39 -7.18 8.82
C LEU A 411 13.62 -8.60 9.32
N GLU A 412 12.66 -9.45 9.01
CA GLU A 412 12.72 -10.87 9.28
C GLU A 412 12.59 -11.64 7.96
N ALA A 413 13.39 -12.69 7.80
CA ALA A 413 13.23 -13.63 6.71
C ALA A 413 12.25 -14.73 7.12
N ILE A 414 11.08 -14.77 6.51
CA ILE A 414 10.04 -15.75 6.81
C ILE A 414 10.14 -16.91 5.83
N PRO A 415 10.23 -18.17 6.30
CA PRO A 415 10.35 -19.31 5.42
C PRO A 415 9.06 -19.61 4.67
N LEU A 416 9.18 -20.06 3.41
CA LEU A 416 8.04 -20.45 2.56
C LEU A 416 7.61 -21.92 2.74
N GLY A 417 8.17 -22.63 3.71
CA GLY A 417 7.94 -24.06 3.96
C GLY A 417 6.64 -24.39 4.71
N PRO A 418 6.20 -25.67 4.68
CA PRO A 418 4.95 -26.14 5.29
C PRO A 418 4.93 -26.11 6.83
N ASP A 419 6.08 -25.90 7.49
CA ASP A 419 6.26 -26.18 8.93
C ASP A 419 6.22 -24.98 9.88
N THR A 420 5.88 -23.77 9.42
CA THR A 420 5.59 -22.65 10.35
C THR A 420 4.16 -22.77 10.88
N LYS A 421 4.05 -23.33 12.09
CA LYS A 421 2.87 -23.33 12.96
C LYS A 421 2.57 -21.95 13.53
#